data_AF-A0A7S0W4A1-F1
#
_entry.id   AF-A0A7S0W4A1-F1
#
_cell.length_a   1.000
_cell.length_b   1.000
_cell.length_c   1.000
_cell.angle_alpha   90.00
_cell.angle_beta   90.00
_cell.angle_gamma   90.00
#
_symmetry.space_group_name_H-M   'P 1'
#
loop_
_entity.id
_entity.type
_entity.pdbx_description
1 polymer ?
#
loop_
_entity_poly.entity_id
_entity_poly.type
_entity_poly.pdbx_seq_one_letter_code
_entity_poly.pdbx_strand_id
1 'polypeptide(L)'
;HPEAPAAPLTEGGVQALQQYLKLAVEEKQTLESDLARCRERVEGALPHLRSEGYRLFAVLVHEGLAGSGHYWVYIHNPQRGWVKFSDSRVTEVAEGEVWQQSVGGH
;
A
#
# COMPACT_ATOMS: atom_id res chain seq x y z
N HIS A 1 33.31 24.94 -32.96
CA HIS A 1 34.06 24.14 -31.97
C HIS A 1 33.62 22.69 -32.14
N PRO A 2 34.48 21.76 -32.57
CA PRO A 2 34.10 20.36 -32.62
C PRO A 2 34.21 19.76 -31.22
N GLU A 3 33.13 19.14 -30.74
CA GLU A 3 33.13 18.28 -29.56
C GLU A 3 34.10 17.11 -29.80
N ALA A 4 35.10 16.97 -28.93
CA ALA A 4 36.03 15.85 -28.99
C ALA A 4 35.25 14.54 -28.73
N PRO A 5 35.50 13.46 -29.50
CA PRO A 5 34.85 12.17 -29.26
C PRO A 5 35.27 11.66 -27.88
N ALA A 6 34.30 11.25 -27.07
CA ALA A 6 34.55 10.62 -25.78
C ALA A 6 35.54 9.46 -25.98
N ALA A 7 36.69 9.52 -25.30
CA ALA A 7 37.72 8.49 -25.41
C ALA A 7 37.12 7.12 -25.05
N PRO A 8 37.36 6.06 -25.84
CA PRO A 8 36.82 4.74 -25.55
C PRO A 8 37.34 4.27 -24.19
N LEU A 9 36.42 3.80 -23.33
CA LEU A 9 36.77 3.18 -22.06
C LEU A 9 37.72 2.01 -22.32
N THR A 10 38.79 1.94 -21.54
CA THR A 10 39.73 0.80 -21.63
C THR A 10 39.01 -0.49 -21.23
N GLU A 11 39.44 -1.61 -21.82
CA GLU A 11 38.85 -2.93 -21.55
C GLU A 11 38.86 -3.28 -20.04
N GLY A 12 39.91 -2.85 -19.33
CA GLY A 12 39.99 -2.96 -17.86
C GLY A 12 38.98 -2.09 -17.12
N GLY A 13 38.64 -0.90 -17.64
CA GLY A 13 37.58 -0.05 -17.09
C GLY A 13 36.19 -0.68 -17.26
N VAL A 14 35.93 -1.30 -18.41
CA VAL A 14 34.68 -2.04 -18.67
C VAL A 14 34.58 -3.25 -17.75
N GLN A 15 35.65 -4.02 -17.56
CA GLN A 15 35.67 -5.17 -16.65
C GLN A 15 35.44 -4.77 -15.20
N ALA A 16 36.07 -3.69 -14.73
CA ALA A 16 35.86 -3.17 -13.37
C ALA A 16 34.38 -2.77 -13.15
N LEU A 17 33.78 -2.05 -14.10
CA LEU A 17 32.37 -1.67 -14.02
C LEU A 17 31.43 -2.88 -14.04
N GLN A 18 31.72 -3.91 -14.85
CA GLN A 18 30.97 -5.15 -14.85
C GLN A 18 31.03 -5.87 -13.48
N GLN A 19 32.19 -5.87 -12.84
CA GLN A 19 32.36 -6.47 -11.53
C GLN A 19 31.62 -5.70 -10.43
N TYR A 20 31.65 -4.36 -10.46
CA TYR A 20 30.85 -3.52 -9.57
C TYR A 20 29.35 -3.72 -9.77
N LEU A 21 28.90 -3.79 -11.03
CA LEU A 21 27.50 -4.04 -11.34
C LEU A 21 27.04 -5.39 -10.78
N LYS A 22 27.86 -6.44 -10.92
CA LYS A 22 27.59 -7.76 -10.36
C LYS A 22 27.41 -7.71 -8.84
N LEU A 23 28.36 -7.09 -8.13
CA LEU A 23 28.29 -6.95 -6.67
C LEU A 23 27.04 -6.18 -6.23
N ALA A 24 26.73 -5.06 -6.88
CA ALA A 24 25.56 -4.25 -6.55
C ALA A 24 24.23 -5.01 -6.77
N VAL A 25 24.17 -5.86 -7.81
CA VAL A 25 22.99 -6.71 -8.06
C VAL A 25 22.84 -7.79 -6.99
N GLU A 26 23.93 -8.45 -6.60
CA GLU A 26 23.93 -9.48 -5.55
C GLU A 26 23.53 -8.88 -4.18
N GLU A 27 24.03 -7.69 -3.85
CA GLU A 27 23.66 -6.97 -2.63
C GLU A 27 22.18 -6.58 -2.64
N LYS A 28 21.68 -6.04 -3.76
CA LYS A 28 20.26 -5.73 -3.92
C LYS A 28 19.38 -6.96 -3.70
N GLN A 29 19.73 -8.10 -4.31
CA GLN A 29 18.97 -9.35 -4.14
C GLN A 29 18.95 -9.85 -2.70
N THR A 30 20.07 -9.69 -2.00
CA THR A 30 20.19 -10.04 -0.58
C THR A 30 19.26 -9.16 0.26
N LEU A 31 19.30 -7.84 0.05
CA LEU A 31 18.44 -6.90 0.77
C LEU A 31 16.95 -7.12 0.48
N GLU A 32 16.58 -7.41 -0.77
CA GLU A 32 15.19 -7.74 -1.14
C GLU A 32 14.70 -9.00 -0.42
N SER A 33 15.56 -10.01 -0.29
CA SER A 33 15.26 -11.26 0.43
C SER A 33 15.11 -11.01 1.94
N ASP A 34 15.98 -10.19 2.52
CA ASP A 34 15.90 -9.82 3.93
C ASP A 34 14.65 -9.00 4.24
N LEU A 35 14.27 -8.08 3.35
CA LEU A 35 13.02 -7.32 3.45
C LEU A 35 11.80 -8.24 3.43
N ALA A 36 11.78 -9.22 2.53
CA ALA A 36 10.70 -10.21 2.45
C ALA A 36 10.58 -11.00 3.75
N ARG A 37 11.70 -11.49 4.30
CA ARG A 37 11.75 -12.20 5.58
C ARG A 37 11.26 -11.34 6.75
N CYS A 38 11.63 -10.05 6.77
CA CYS A 38 11.15 -9.12 7.79
C CYS A 38 9.64 -8.90 7.69
N ARG A 39 9.09 -8.75 6.48
CA ARG A 39 7.63 -8.61 6.27
C ARG A 39 6.87 -9.82 6.77
N GLU A 40 7.32 -11.02 6.42
CA GLU A 40 6.71 -12.27 6.88
C GLU A 40 6.70 -12.38 8.41
N ARG A 41 7.80 -12.00 9.07
CA ARG A 41 7.87 -11.98 10.54
C ARG A 41 6.87 -11.02 11.18
N VAL A 42 6.63 -9.86 10.56
CA VAL A 42 5.67 -8.86 11.05
C VAL A 42 4.24 -9.37 10.87
N GLU A 43 3.90 -9.87 9.69
CA GLU A 43 2.57 -10.43 9.41
C GLU A 43 2.25 -11.64 10.29
N GLY A 44 3.26 -12.45 10.60
CA GLY A 44 3.18 -13.63 11.45
C GLY A 44 3.37 -13.37 12.95
N ALA A 45 3.50 -12.12 13.42
CA ALA A 45 3.90 -11.84 14.80
C ALA A 45 2.80 -12.11 15.85
N LEU A 46 1.52 -12.03 15.47
CA LEU A 46 0.40 -12.00 16.41
C LEU A 46 -0.67 -13.10 16.22
N PRO A 47 -0.30 -14.38 15.96
CA PRO A 47 -1.30 -15.44 15.80
C PRO A 47 -2.04 -15.75 17.11
N HIS A 48 -1.39 -15.51 18.26
CA HIS A 48 -1.93 -15.75 19.60
C HIS A 48 -3.05 -14.77 20.00
N LEU A 49 -3.27 -13.69 19.23
CA LEU A 49 -4.34 -12.71 19.46
C LEU A 49 -5.58 -12.95 18.61
N ARG A 50 -5.69 -14.10 17.93
CA ARG A 50 -6.80 -14.42 17.00
C ARG A 50 -7.97 -15.16 17.65
N SER A 51 -7.99 -15.33 18.98
CA SER A 51 -9.05 -16.07 19.68
C SER A 51 -10.38 -15.31 19.73
N GLU A 52 -10.32 -13.98 19.83
CA GLU A 52 -11.50 -13.12 19.94
C GLU A 52 -11.67 -12.27 18.67
N GLY A 53 -12.72 -12.54 17.91
CA GLY A 53 -13.02 -11.84 16.67
C GLY A 53 -13.98 -10.68 16.87
N TYR A 54 -13.62 -9.50 16.37
CA TYR A 54 -14.52 -8.35 16.28
C TYR A 54 -14.95 -8.14 14.83
N ARG A 55 -16.26 -7.99 14.60
CA ARG A 55 -16.80 -7.62 13.29
C ARG A 55 -16.99 -6.12 13.22
N LEU A 56 -16.50 -5.50 12.16
CA LEU A 56 -16.75 -4.09 11.89
C LEU A 56 -18.24 -3.87 11.63
N PHE A 57 -18.87 -3.07 12.49
CA PHE A 57 -20.31 -2.81 12.41
C PHE A 57 -20.64 -1.61 11.53
N ALA A 58 -19.92 -0.50 11.71
CA ALA A 58 -20.18 0.72 10.98
C ALA A 58 -18.89 1.54 10.77
N VAL A 59 -18.89 2.35 9.71
CA VAL A 59 -17.83 3.29 9.39
C VAL A 59 -18.46 4.65 9.12
N LEU A 60 -18.11 5.65 9.94
CA LEU A 60 -18.51 7.04 9.74
C LEU A 60 -17.44 7.73 8.89
N VAL A 61 -17.86 8.30 7.76
CA VAL A 61 -16.98 9.00 6.83
C VAL A 61 -17.34 10.48 6.85
N HIS A 62 -16.29 11.30 6.77
CA HIS A 62 -16.38 12.74 6.65
C HIS A 62 -15.61 13.20 5.42
N GLU A 63 -16.25 13.99 4.57
CA GLU A 63 -15.63 14.65 3.42
C GLU A 63 -15.73 16.16 3.57
N GLY A 64 -14.59 16.82 3.74
CA GLY A 64 -14.52 18.28 3.88
C GLY A 64 -13.37 18.74 4.76
N LEU A 65 -13.46 20.00 5.18
CA LEU A 65 -12.50 20.66 6.06
C LEU A 65 -12.82 20.40 7.54
N ALA A 66 -11.84 20.62 8.42
CA ALA A 66 -12.05 20.58 9.85
C ALA A 66 -13.04 21.69 10.28
N GLY A 67 -14.33 21.35 10.33
CA GLY A 67 -15.42 22.26 10.71
C GLY A 67 -16.53 22.44 9.67
N SER A 68 -16.36 21.92 8.45
CA SER A 68 -17.39 21.94 7.41
C SER A 68 -17.17 20.82 6.42
N GLY A 69 -18.20 20.01 6.19
CA GLY A 69 -18.13 18.87 5.30
C GLY A 69 -19.40 18.05 5.35
N HIS A 70 -19.45 17.02 4.51
CA HIS A 70 -20.55 16.08 4.46
C HIS A 70 -20.22 14.81 5.24
N TYR A 71 -21.21 14.30 5.96
CA TYR A 71 -21.09 13.08 6.75
C TYR A 71 -22.04 12.01 6.23
N TRP A 72 -21.54 10.79 6.12
CA TRP A 72 -22.36 9.62 5.88
C TRP A 72 -21.82 8.43 6.66
N VAL A 73 -22.67 7.42 6.85
CA VAL A 73 -22.30 6.21 7.56
C VAL A 73 -22.55 4.98 6.68
N TYR A 74 -21.57 4.10 6.63
CA TYR A 74 -21.75 2.74 6.15
C TYR A 74 -22.07 1.84 7.34
N ILE A 75 -23.16 1.06 7.27
CA ILE A 75 -23.52 0.08 8.29
C ILE A 75 -23.58 -1.30 7.64
N HIS A 76 -22.90 -2.27 8.24
CA HIS A 76 -22.92 -3.64 7.78
C HIS A 76 -24.17 -4.37 8.28
N ASN A 77 -25.07 -4.71 7.37
CA ASN A 77 -26.21 -5.57 7.65
C ASN A 77 -25.85 -7.04 7.37
N PRO A 78 -25.93 -7.96 8.36
CA PRO A 78 -25.59 -9.37 8.16
C PRO A 78 -26.34 -10.09 7.02
N GLN A 79 -27.53 -9.62 6.65
CA GLN A 79 -28.36 -10.23 5.60
C GLN A 79 -28.21 -9.56 4.23
N ARG A 80 -27.77 -8.30 4.18
CA ARG A 80 -27.78 -7.46 2.96
C ARG A 80 -26.40 -6.94 2.56
N GLY A 81 -25.38 -7.16 3.38
CA GLY A 81 -24.07 -6.55 3.19
C GLY A 81 -24.05 -5.08 3.63
N TRP A 82 -23.23 -4.28 2.96
CA TRP A 82 -23.01 -2.88 3.33
C TRP A 82 -24.12 -1.96 2.81
N VAL A 83 -24.59 -1.08 3.68
CA VAL A 83 -25.60 -0.07 3.36
C VAL A 83 -25.06 1.32 3.70
N LYS A 84 -25.12 2.24 2.75
CA LYS A 84 -24.78 3.66 2.91
C LYS A 84 -26.01 4.43 3.35
N PHE A 85 -25.86 5.21 4.42
CA PHE A 85 -26.84 6.18 4.90
C PHE A 85 -26.26 7.58 4.70
N SER A 86 -26.84 8.34 3.77
CA SER A 86 -26.44 9.70 3.44
C SER A 86 -27.69 10.58 3.36
N ASP A 87 -27.93 11.38 4.39
CA ASP A 87 -29.12 12.21 4.55
C ASP A 87 -30.43 11.44 4.33
N SER A 88 -31.17 11.78 3.27
CA SER A 88 -32.43 11.15 2.88
C SER A 88 -32.25 9.90 2.02
N ARG A 89 -31.01 9.54 1.65
CA ARG A 89 -30.70 8.41 0.77
C ARG A 89 -30.12 7.25 1.55
N VAL A 90 -30.73 6.09 1.37
CA VAL A 90 -30.26 4.80 1.88
C VAL A 90 -30.06 3.86 0.70
N THR A 91 -28.84 3.39 0.50
CA THR A 91 -28.46 2.58 -0.66
C THR A 91 -27.57 1.41 -0.26
N GLU A 92 -27.84 0.23 -0.81
CA GLU A 92 -26.92 -0.91 -0.71
C GLU A 92 -25.68 -0.63 -1.57
N VAL A 93 -24.49 -0.94 -1.05
CA VAL A 93 -23.21 -0.64 -1.68
C VAL A 93 -22.29 -1.86 -1.63
N ALA A 94 -21.36 -1.93 -2.59
CA ALA A 94 -20.33 -2.96 -2.58
C ALA A 94 -19.29 -2.66 -1.48
N GLU A 95 -18.72 -3.71 -0.89
CA GLU A 95 -17.66 -3.58 0.11
C GLU A 95 -16.44 -2.78 -0.40
N GLY A 96 -16.12 -2.89 -1.69
CA GLY A 96 -15.05 -2.11 -2.30
C GLY A 96 -15.25 -0.59 -2.21
N GLU A 97 -16.50 -0.11 -2.30
CA GLU A 97 -16.81 1.33 -2.13
C GLU A 97 -16.54 1.78 -0.70
N VAL A 98 -16.92 0.96 0.28
CA VAL A 98 -16.70 1.25 1.71
C VAL A 98 -15.22 1.45 1.97
N TRP A 99 -14.36 0.55 1.47
CA TRP A 99 -12.91 0.67 1.66
C TRP A 99 -12.32 1.87 0.92
N GLN A 100 -12.69 2.06 -0.35
CA GLN A 100 -12.18 3.17 -1.15
C GLN A 100 -12.48 4.53 -0.50
N GLN A 101 -13.67 4.70 0.08
CA GLN A 101 -14.08 5.98 0.68
C GLN A 101 -13.70 6.14 2.16
N SER A 102 -13.30 5.06 2.85
CA SER A 102 -13.05 5.11 4.30
C SER A 102 -11.56 5.11 4.69
N VAL A 103 -10.68 4.64 3.81
CA VAL A 103 -9.23 4.58 4.10
C VAL A 103 -8.58 5.97 4.05
N GLY A 104 -9.14 6.90 3.28
CA GLY A 104 -8.55 8.22 3.00
C GLY A 104 -7.38 8.16 2.01
N GLY A 105 -6.87 9.33 1.58
CA GLY A 105 -5.71 9.43 0.69
C GLY A 105 -5.99 9.97 -0.72
N HIS A 106 -6.82 11.01 -0.83
CA HIS A 106 -6.85 11.89 -2.00
C HIS A 106 -5.97 13.11 -1.78
#